data_AF-A0A2H9TDA3-F1
#
_entry.id   AF-A0A2H9TDA3-F1
#
_cell.length_a   1.000
_cell.length_b   1.000
_cell.length_c   1.000
_cell.angle_alpha   90.00
_cell.angle_beta   90.00
_cell.angle_gamma   90.00
#
_symmetry.space_group_name_H-M   'P 1'
#
loop_
_entity.id
_entity.type
_entity.pdbx_description
1 polymer ?
#
loop_
_entity_poly.entity_id
_entity_poly.type
_entity_poly.pdbx_seq_one_letter_code
_entity_poly.pdbx_strand_id
1 'polypeptide(L)'
;MDKVITTFEPTGNRIKEYLKAGKRFDDRELLDFRKISIERDVSNKAEGSVRVKLGQTEVIVGVKLGVSAPYPDSLNKGNLMVTAEMLPLSSPRFEPGPPRFEAIELGRVTDRGLRESGFIDLEKLCIKEGEKVWTIFVDIYSINDDGNLMDAATIGSIVALKIAKMPKYDEENGKILYEEKGENLPLTNNIPVAVSVHKIGDSFVVDPTREEEDLSECRVTIANHNGTISSLQKSQSKELEIEEMKKIFEISEEVSKKILKEIEKA
;
A
#
# COMPACT_ATOMS: atom_id res chain seq x y z
N MET A 1 -2.08 27.13 -13.31
CA MET A 1 -1.95 26.34 -12.06
C MET A 1 -3.36 26.15 -11.57
N ASP A 2 -3.96 25.02 -11.91
CA ASP A 2 -5.26 24.66 -11.36
C ASP A 2 -5.15 24.68 -9.84
N LYS A 3 -6.09 25.37 -9.19
CA LYS A 3 -6.13 25.44 -7.73
C LYS A 3 -6.24 23.99 -7.24
N VAL A 4 -5.16 23.48 -6.65
CA VAL A 4 -5.23 22.24 -5.87
C VAL A 4 -6.38 22.46 -4.91
N ILE A 5 -7.42 21.66 -5.02
CA ILE A 5 -8.52 21.68 -4.05
C ILE A 5 -7.84 21.41 -2.72
N THR A 6 -7.94 22.31 -1.76
CA THR A 6 -7.34 22.12 -0.45
C THR A 6 -8.35 22.53 0.60
N THR A 7 -8.16 21.98 1.79
CA THR A 7 -8.93 22.34 2.96
C THR A 7 -8.89 23.85 3.20
N PHE A 8 -10.06 24.45 3.34
CA PHE A 8 -10.20 25.89 3.50
C PHE A 8 -9.54 26.36 4.80
N GLU A 9 -8.86 27.51 4.77
CA GLU A 9 -7.96 27.96 5.84
C GLU A 9 -8.61 28.01 7.25
N PRO A 10 -9.82 28.54 7.46
CA PRO A 10 -10.50 28.49 8.76
C PRO A 10 -10.72 27.07 9.27
N THR A 11 -11.09 26.14 8.39
CA THR A 11 -11.25 24.72 8.73
C THR A 11 -9.90 24.12 9.09
N GLY A 12 -8.86 24.44 8.33
CA GLY A 12 -7.50 23.97 8.60
C GLY A 12 -6.95 24.44 9.94
N ASN A 13 -7.18 25.71 10.29
CA ASN A 13 -6.79 26.26 11.59
C ASN A 13 -7.53 25.55 12.73
N ARG A 14 -8.82 25.28 12.56
CA ARG A 14 -9.62 24.57 13.56
C ARG A 14 -9.16 23.12 13.76
N ILE A 15 -8.81 22.42 12.68
CA ILE A 15 -8.23 21.07 12.74
C ILE A 15 -6.93 21.09 13.55
N LYS A 16 -6.01 22.01 13.25
CA LYS A 16 -4.74 22.14 13.99
C LYS A 16 -4.96 22.41 15.48
N GLU A 17 -5.92 23.27 15.84
CA GLU A 17 -6.29 23.52 17.25
C GLU A 17 -6.79 22.25 17.95
N TYR A 18 -7.64 21.47 17.28
CA TYR A 18 -8.20 20.23 17.84
C TYR A 18 -7.14 19.15 18.03
N LEU A 19 -6.29 18.94 17.02
CA LEU A 19 -5.20 17.98 17.08
C LEU A 19 -4.24 18.31 18.23
N LYS A 20 -3.93 19.59 18.43
CA LYS A 20 -3.11 20.06 19.57
C LYS A 20 -3.76 19.78 20.93
N ALA A 21 -5.08 19.76 21.00
CA ALA A 21 -5.83 19.36 22.18
C ALA A 21 -6.03 17.83 22.31
N GLY A 22 -5.41 17.03 21.42
CA GLY A 22 -5.53 15.57 21.40
C GLY A 22 -6.87 15.07 20.88
N LYS A 23 -7.60 15.86 20.09
CA LYS A 23 -8.94 15.53 19.59
C LYS A 23 -8.98 15.54 18.06
N ARG A 24 -9.85 14.72 17.49
CA ARG A 24 -10.17 14.72 16.06
C ARG A 24 -11.65 15.03 15.85
N PHE A 25 -12.01 15.47 14.64
CA PHE A 25 -13.39 15.81 14.29
C PHE A 25 -14.30 14.58 14.16
N ASP A 26 -13.71 13.41 13.95
CA ASP A 26 -14.39 12.11 13.86
C ASP A 26 -14.30 11.33 15.19
N ASP A 27 -14.00 12.01 16.29
CA ASP A 27 -13.94 11.49 17.66
C ASP A 27 -12.90 10.37 17.90
N ARG A 28 -11.97 10.15 16.96
CA ARG A 28 -10.85 9.21 17.14
C ARG A 28 -9.69 9.84 17.92
N GLU A 29 -8.89 8.99 18.55
CA GLU A 29 -7.57 9.38 19.04
C GLU A 29 -6.59 9.63 17.87
N LEU A 30 -5.48 10.31 18.15
CA LEU A 30 -4.50 10.69 17.13
C LEU A 30 -3.86 9.49 16.41
N LEU A 31 -3.75 8.36 17.10
CA LEU A 31 -3.05 7.15 16.63
C LEU A 31 -4.02 6.01 16.23
N ASP A 32 -5.31 6.31 16.10
CA ASP A 32 -6.33 5.32 15.76
C ASP A 32 -6.64 5.31 14.27
N PHE A 33 -6.76 4.12 13.69
CA PHE A 33 -7.24 3.90 12.32
C PHE A 33 -8.77 3.93 12.26
N ARG A 34 -9.33 4.37 11.13
CA ARG A 34 -10.72 4.13 10.75
C ARG A 34 -10.96 2.64 10.65
N LYS A 35 -12.23 2.25 10.66
CA LYS A 35 -12.63 0.86 10.46
C LYS A 35 -12.05 0.34 9.13
N ILE A 36 -11.28 -0.75 9.23
CA ILE A 36 -10.77 -1.50 8.09
C ILE A 36 -11.79 -2.57 7.72
N SER A 37 -12.18 -2.62 6.46
CA SER A 37 -13.02 -3.68 5.90
C SER A 37 -12.33 -4.27 4.68
N ILE A 38 -12.25 -5.58 4.64
CA ILE A 38 -11.53 -6.33 3.60
C ILE A 38 -12.51 -7.31 2.97
N GLU A 39 -12.78 -7.12 1.68
CA GLU A 39 -13.61 -8.01 0.86
C GLU A 39 -12.70 -8.72 -0.13
N ARG A 40 -12.62 -10.06 -0.04
CA ARG A 40 -11.78 -10.90 -0.90
C ARG A 40 -12.51 -11.29 -2.18
N ASP A 41 -11.75 -11.70 -3.20
CA ASP A 41 -12.24 -12.30 -4.44
C ASP A 41 -13.21 -11.41 -5.24
N VAL A 42 -12.95 -10.10 -5.26
CA VAL A 42 -13.77 -9.10 -5.96
C VAL A 42 -13.68 -9.17 -7.49
N SER A 43 -12.67 -9.84 -8.03
CA SER A 43 -12.50 -10.14 -9.45
C SER A 43 -12.42 -11.63 -9.70
N ASN A 44 -13.19 -12.12 -10.65
CA ASN A 44 -13.19 -13.53 -11.06
C ASN A 44 -12.02 -13.92 -11.97
N LYS A 45 -11.28 -12.94 -12.51
CA LYS A 45 -10.17 -13.17 -13.45
C LYS A 45 -8.78 -12.96 -12.85
N ALA A 46 -8.71 -12.30 -11.70
CA ALA A 46 -7.47 -12.10 -10.97
C ALA A 46 -7.13 -13.36 -10.17
N GLU A 47 -5.84 -13.66 -10.06
CA GLU A 47 -5.37 -14.79 -9.26
C GLU A 47 -5.53 -14.54 -7.77
N GLY A 48 -5.44 -13.27 -7.35
CA GLY A 48 -5.88 -12.76 -6.05
C GLY A 48 -6.47 -11.37 -6.23
N SER A 49 -7.56 -11.06 -5.55
CA SER A 49 -8.14 -9.72 -5.60
C SER A 49 -8.84 -9.35 -4.31
N VAL A 50 -8.74 -8.08 -3.94
CA VAL A 50 -9.31 -7.59 -2.70
C VAL A 50 -9.83 -6.16 -2.88
N ARG A 51 -10.94 -5.84 -2.24
CA ARG A 51 -11.39 -4.48 -1.99
C ARG A 51 -11.13 -4.16 -0.53
N VAL A 52 -10.34 -3.11 -0.28
CA VAL A 52 -10.07 -2.59 1.06
C VAL A 52 -10.81 -1.27 1.22
N LYS A 53 -11.56 -1.14 2.32
CA LYS A 53 -12.13 0.12 2.78
C LYS A 53 -11.48 0.53 4.10
N LEU A 54 -10.94 1.74 4.14
CA LEU A 54 -10.41 2.39 5.32
C LEU A 54 -11.29 3.61 5.61
N GLY A 55 -12.31 3.42 6.43
CA GLY A 55 -13.42 4.37 6.50
C GLY A 55 -14.10 4.47 5.13
N GLN A 56 -14.07 5.66 4.52
CA GLN A 56 -14.60 5.87 3.17
C GLN A 56 -13.55 5.72 2.07
N THR A 57 -12.26 5.71 2.40
CA THR A 57 -11.21 5.45 1.40
C THR A 57 -11.34 4.03 0.90
N GLU A 58 -11.44 3.85 -0.40
CA GLU A 58 -11.67 2.56 -1.03
C GLU A 58 -10.65 2.31 -2.12
N VAL A 59 -9.99 1.15 -2.06
CA VAL A 59 -9.06 0.66 -3.08
C VAL A 59 -9.41 -0.76 -3.47
N ILE A 60 -9.20 -1.08 -4.74
CA ILE A 60 -9.21 -2.46 -5.25
C ILE A 60 -7.79 -2.80 -5.64
N VAL A 61 -7.29 -3.92 -5.12
CA VAL A 61 -5.98 -4.46 -5.50
C VAL A 61 -6.17 -5.80 -6.19
N GLY A 62 -5.58 -5.95 -7.36
CA GLY A 62 -5.55 -7.18 -8.13
C GLY A 62 -4.13 -7.72 -8.24
N VAL A 63 -4.01 -9.04 -8.15
CA VAL A 63 -2.78 -9.79 -8.43
C VAL A 63 -3.02 -10.59 -9.70
N LYS A 64 -2.18 -10.34 -10.72
CA LYS A 64 -2.12 -11.13 -11.94
C LYS A 64 -0.78 -11.84 -12.03
N LEU A 65 -0.78 -13.10 -12.45
CA LEU A 65 0.45 -13.84 -12.75
C LEU A 65 0.67 -13.98 -14.26
N GLY A 66 1.89 -13.75 -14.69
CA GLY A 66 2.36 -14.00 -16.06
C GLY A 66 3.69 -14.74 -16.05
N VAL A 67 4.16 -15.17 -17.22
CA VAL A 67 5.48 -15.75 -17.41
C VAL A 67 6.27 -14.85 -18.34
N SER A 68 7.47 -14.46 -17.93
CA SER A 68 8.39 -13.66 -18.75
C SER A 68 9.83 -14.08 -18.51
N ALA A 69 10.76 -13.49 -19.27
CA ALA A 69 12.17 -13.58 -18.96
C ALA A 69 12.46 -12.93 -17.58
N PRO A 70 13.41 -13.47 -16.80
CA PRO A 70 13.91 -12.80 -15.61
C PRO A 70 14.69 -11.53 -15.96
N TYR A 71 14.93 -10.67 -14.98
CA TYR A 71 15.85 -9.56 -15.17
C TYR A 71 17.31 -10.05 -15.36
N PRO A 72 18.14 -9.34 -16.16
CA PRO A 72 19.51 -9.79 -16.46
C PRO A 72 20.43 -9.91 -15.24
N ASP A 73 20.12 -9.22 -14.16
CA ASP A 73 20.87 -9.21 -12.89
C ASP A 73 20.41 -10.32 -11.91
N SER A 74 19.31 -11.02 -12.22
CA SER A 74 18.66 -11.96 -11.31
C SER A 74 17.98 -13.11 -12.08
N LEU A 75 18.80 -13.90 -12.78
CA LEU A 75 18.37 -14.97 -13.69
C LEU A 75 17.55 -16.10 -13.03
N ASN A 76 17.68 -16.28 -11.71
CA ASN A 76 17.01 -17.31 -10.93
C ASN A 76 15.85 -16.79 -10.07
N LYS A 77 15.39 -15.55 -10.28
CA LYS A 77 14.32 -14.93 -9.50
C LYS A 77 13.14 -14.53 -10.37
N GLY A 78 11.94 -14.72 -9.83
CA GLY A 78 10.71 -14.16 -10.38
C GLY A 78 10.69 -12.63 -10.34
N ASN A 79 9.84 -12.06 -11.17
CA ASN A 79 9.67 -10.62 -11.25
C ASN A 79 8.47 -10.17 -10.40
N LEU A 80 8.56 -8.96 -9.86
CA LEU A 80 7.47 -8.27 -9.19
C LEU A 80 7.32 -6.90 -9.83
N MET A 81 6.10 -6.52 -10.18
CA MET A 81 5.77 -5.19 -10.67
C MET A 81 4.53 -4.70 -9.94
N VAL A 82 4.67 -3.59 -9.22
CA VAL A 82 3.54 -2.91 -8.58
C VAL A 82 3.20 -1.66 -9.36
N THR A 83 1.93 -1.55 -9.76
CA THR A 83 1.40 -0.36 -10.40
C THR A 83 0.27 0.23 -9.56
N ALA A 84 0.08 1.53 -9.64
CA ALA A 84 -1.06 2.19 -9.03
C ALA A 84 -1.70 3.16 -10.02
N GLU A 85 -3.02 3.13 -10.06
CA GLU A 85 -3.86 4.00 -10.88
C GLU A 85 -4.80 4.81 -9.98
N MET A 86 -4.62 6.13 -10.05
CA MET A 86 -5.47 7.09 -9.36
C MET A 86 -6.59 7.50 -10.30
N LEU A 87 -7.75 6.84 -10.18
CA LEU A 87 -8.87 7.01 -11.10
C LEU A 87 -9.54 8.38 -10.88
N PRO A 88 -9.90 9.14 -11.93
CA PRO A 88 -10.70 10.37 -11.77
C PRO A 88 -12.06 10.16 -11.06
N LEU A 89 -12.55 8.91 -11.02
CA LEU A 89 -13.73 8.51 -10.26
C LEU A 89 -13.51 8.63 -8.75
N SER A 90 -12.29 8.38 -8.26
CA SER A 90 -12.02 8.33 -6.82
C SER A 90 -11.82 9.70 -6.19
N SER A 91 -11.42 10.70 -6.99
CA SER A 91 -11.22 12.07 -6.53
C SER A 91 -11.33 13.05 -7.70
N PRO A 92 -11.98 14.22 -7.53
CA PRO A 92 -11.92 15.31 -8.51
C PRO A 92 -10.51 15.90 -8.67
N ARG A 93 -9.56 15.49 -7.81
CA ARG A 93 -8.14 15.90 -7.85
C ARG A 93 -7.32 15.08 -8.83
N PHE A 94 -7.84 13.94 -9.29
CA PHE A 94 -7.12 13.04 -10.18
C PHE A 94 -7.51 13.30 -11.63
N GLU A 95 -6.49 13.56 -12.44
CA GLU A 95 -6.64 13.77 -13.87
C GLU A 95 -6.45 12.46 -14.63
N PRO A 96 -7.19 12.23 -15.73
CA PRO A 96 -6.95 11.09 -16.60
C PRO A 96 -5.59 11.21 -17.28
N GLY A 97 -5.01 10.05 -17.62
CA GLY A 97 -3.74 9.97 -18.34
C GLY A 97 -2.75 9.05 -17.64
N PRO A 98 -1.46 9.10 -18.03
CA PRO A 98 -0.44 8.28 -17.40
C PRO A 98 -0.27 8.63 -15.92
N PRO A 99 0.19 7.67 -15.07
CA PRO A 99 0.40 7.89 -13.65
C PRO A 99 1.24 9.13 -13.36
N ARG A 100 0.73 10.00 -12.48
CA ARG A 100 1.45 11.18 -11.98
C ARG A 100 2.22 10.84 -10.70
N PHE A 101 2.91 11.84 -10.14
CA PHE A 101 3.81 11.66 -8.99
C PHE A 101 3.20 10.88 -7.82
N GLU A 102 1.97 11.18 -7.41
CA GLU A 102 1.31 10.51 -6.28
C GLU A 102 1.04 9.02 -6.56
N ALA A 103 0.56 8.68 -7.76
CA ALA A 103 0.36 7.30 -8.19
C ALA A 103 1.69 6.54 -8.33
N ILE A 104 2.72 7.19 -8.89
CA ILE A 104 4.07 6.61 -9.01
C ILE A 104 4.66 6.36 -7.62
N GLU A 105 4.52 7.31 -6.70
CA GLU A 105 4.98 7.16 -5.32
C GLU A 105 4.27 5.98 -4.64
N LEU A 106 2.93 5.93 -4.71
CA LEU A 106 2.12 4.85 -4.15
C LEU A 106 2.59 3.47 -4.62
N GLY A 107 2.75 3.29 -5.94
CA GLY A 107 3.25 2.04 -6.52
C GLY A 107 4.67 1.72 -6.07
N ARG A 108 5.59 2.68 -6.10
CA ARG A 108 7.01 2.46 -5.76
C ARG A 108 7.26 2.21 -4.27
N VAL A 109 6.53 2.88 -3.39
CA VAL A 109 6.64 2.66 -1.93
C VAL A 109 6.08 1.28 -1.57
N THR A 110 4.97 0.90 -2.20
CA THR A 110 4.38 -0.45 -2.03
C THR A 110 5.31 -1.53 -2.58
N ASP A 111 5.88 -1.35 -3.78
CA ASP A 111 6.88 -2.27 -4.36
C ASP A 111 8.06 -2.47 -3.42
N ARG A 112 8.65 -1.37 -2.94
CA ARG A 112 9.80 -1.41 -2.02
C ARG A 112 9.45 -2.15 -0.74
N GLY A 113 8.29 -1.89 -0.14
CA GLY A 113 7.83 -2.58 1.07
C GLY A 113 7.72 -4.10 0.88
N LEU A 114 7.13 -4.54 -0.24
CA LEU A 114 6.93 -5.96 -0.56
C LEU A 114 8.23 -6.66 -0.95
N ARG A 115 9.08 -6.00 -1.73
CA ARG A 115 10.34 -6.53 -2.26
C ARG A 115 11.42 -6.63 -1.19
N GLU A 116 11.71 -5.53 -0.50
CA GLU A 116 12.83 -5.45 0.44
C GLU A 116 12.56 -6.21 1.74
N SER A 117 11.29 -6.51 2.04
CA SER A 117 10.96 -7.41 3.16
C SER A 117 11.23 -8.88 2.84
N GLY A 118 11.41 -9.26 1.57
CA GLY A 118 11.40 -10.67 1.20
C GLY A 118 10.08 -11.35 1.56
N PHE A 119 8.96 -10.61 1.52
CA PHE A 119 7.63 -11.17 1.75
C PHE A 119 7.29 -12.25 0.73
N ILE A 120 7.82 -12.12 -0.50
CA ILE A 120 7.70 -13.10 -1.57
C ILE A 120 9.06 -13.75 -1.79
N ASP A 121 9.11 -15.08 -1.74
CA ASP A 121 10.28 -15.86 -2.09
C ASP A 121 10.39 -15.96 -3.62
N LEU A 122 11.07 -14.98 -4.21
CA LEU A 122 11.20 -14.84 -5.67
C LEU A 122 11.99 -15.99 -6.30
N GLU A 123 12.84 -16.72 -5.57
CA GLU A 123 13.60 -17.84 -6.12
C GLU A 123 12.70 -19.02 -6.46
N LYS A 124 11.64 -19.24 -5.66
CA LYS A 124 10.60 -20.26 -5.92
C LYS A 124 9.70 -19.93 -7.11
N LEU A 125 9.84 -18.74 -7.68
CA LEU A 125 9.11 -18.32 -8.88
C LEU A 125 9.89 -18.60 -10.16
N CYS A 126 11.10 -19.16 -10.08
CA CYS A 126 11.86 -19.56 -11.24
C CYS A 126 11.29 -20.85 -11.87
N ILE A 127 11.04 -20.83 -13.18
CA ILE A 127 10.58 -22.00 -13.94
C ILE A 127 11.79 -22.63 -14.64
N LYS A 128 12.52 -21.81 -15.40
CA LYS A 128 13.76 -22.18 -16.08
C LYS A 128 14.74 -21.01 -15.99
N GLU A 129 15.84 -21.22 -15.28
CA GLU A 129 16.85 -20.20 -15.00
C GLU A 129 17.33 -19.50 -16.28
N GLY A 130 17.33 -18.17 -16.25
CA GLY A 130 17.75 -17.31 -17.36
C GLY A 130 16.78 -17.23 -18.53
N GLU A 131 15.71 -18.03 -18.57
CA GLU A 131 14.76 -18.06 -19.69
C GLU A 131 13.34 -17.70 -19.29
N LYS A 132 12.81 -18.31 -18.24
CA LYS A 132 11.39 -18.21 -17.85
C LYS A 132 11.23 -18.18 -16.34
N VAL A 133 10.55 -17.15 -15.86
CA VAL A 133 10.15 -17.00 -14.46
C VAL A 133 8.71 -16.51 -14.38
N TRP A 134 8.08 -16.75 -13.24
CA TRP A 134 6.82 -16.09 -12.93
C TRP A 134 7.04 -14.60 -12.68
N THR A 135 6.12 -13.81 -13.21
CA THR A 135 6.02 -12.37 -12.99
C THR A 135 4.71 -12.08 -12.30
N ILE A 136 4.81 -11.44 -11.13
CA ILE A 136 3.68 -11.01 -10.32
C ILE A 136 3.40 -9.54 -10.64
N PHE A 137 2.19 -9.26 -11.10
CA PHE A 137 1.67 -7.92 -11.29
C PHE A 137 0.71 -7.61 -10.15
N VAL A 138 1.02 -6.57 -9.37
CA VAL A 138 0.13 -6.04 -8.34
C VAL A 138 -0.41 -4.71 -8.85
N ASP A 139 -1.68 -4.67 -9.19
CA ASP A 139 -2.32 -3.47 -9.73
C ASP A 139 -3.27 -2.88 -8.68
N ILE A 140 -3.02 -1.63 -8.30
CA ILE A 140 -3.75 -0.91 -7.26
C ILE A 140 -4.64 0.14 -7.92
N TYR A 141 -5.94 0.06 -7.71
CA TYR A 141 -6.93 1.01 -8.23
C TYR A 141 -7.61 1.75 -7.09
N SER A 142 -7.51 3.07 -7.06
CA SER A 142 -8.33 3.88 -6.14
C SER A 142 -9.78 3.97 -6.63
N ILE A 143 -10.73 3.74 -5.73
CA ILE A 143 -12.18 3.82 -6.00
C ILE A 143 -12.80 5.02 -5.31
N ASN A 144 -12.36 5.33 -4.09
CA ASN A 144 -12.72 6.54 -3.37
C ASN A 144 -11.55 7.05 -2.53
N ASP A 145 -11.30 8.36 -2.56
CA ASP A 145 -10.11 8.97 -1.99
C ASP A 145 -10.44 9.91 -0.82
N ASP A 146 -10.73 9.34 0.35
CA ASP A 146 -11.09 10.06 1.59
C ASP A 146 -9.92 10.16 2.59
N GLY A 147 -8.68 10.10 2.10
CA GLY A 147 -7.45 10.20 2.88
C GLY A 147 -6.77 8.86 3.11
N ASN A 148 -5.44 8.86 3.18
CA ASN A 148 -4.61 7.68 3.47
C ASN A 148 -4.75 6.51 2.45
N LEU A 149 -4.64 6.81 1.15
CA LEU A 149 -4.58 5.77 0.11
C LEU A 149 -3.36 4.85 0.26
N MET A 150 -2.25 5.36 0.81
CA MET A 150 -0.99 4.62 0.97
C MET A 150 -1.17 3.37 1.84
N ASP A 151 -1.78 3.52 3.01
CA ASP A 151 -1.94 2.40 3.93
C ASP A 151 -3.03 1.44 3.41
N ALA A 152 -4.11 1.96 2.83
CA ALA A 152 -5.15 1.13 2.21
C ALA A 152 -4.59 0.25 1.07
N ALA A 153 -3.74 0.83 0.20
CA ALA A 153 -3.13 0.12 -0.92
C ALA A 153 -2.14 -0.96 -0.48
N THR A 154 -1.32 -0.68 0.53
CA THR A 154 -0.34 -1.63 1.05
C THR A 154 -1.02 -2.79 1.79
N ILE A 155 -2.05 -2.51 2.60
CA ILE A 155 -2.92 -3.54 3.20
C ILE A 155 -3.53 -4.41 2.09
N GLY A 156 -4.13 -3.81 1.07
CA GLY A 156 -4.73 -4.52 -0.04
C GLY A 156 -3.73 -5.38 -0.81
N SER A 157 -2.52 -4.87 -1.05
CA SER A 157 -1.47 -5.63 -1.74
C SER A 157 -1.05 -6.87 -0.95
N ILE A 158 -0.86 -6.75 0.36
CA ILE A 158 -0.51 -7.89 1.23
C ILE A 158 -1.62 -8.94 1.20
N VAL A 159 -2.88 -8.53 1.37
CA VAL A 159 -4.02 -9.46 1.41
C VAL A 159 -4.22 -10.13 0.04
N ALA A 160 -4.17 -9.36 -1.05
CA ALA A 160 -4.32 -9.89 -2.40
C ALA A 160 -3.25 -10.93 -2.72
N LEU A 161 -2.00 -10.69 -2.33
CA LEU A 161 -0.92 -11.67 -2.47
C LEU A 161 -1.15 -12.92 -1.62
N LYS A 162 -1.63 -12.78 -0.37
CA LYS A 162 -1.92 -13.92 0.52
C LYS A 162 -2.98 -14.87 -0.04
N ILE A 163 -4.00 -14.34 -0.70
CA ILE A 163 -5.08 -15.16 -1.27
C ILE A 163 -4.79 -15.61 -2.71
N ALA A 164 -3.74 -15.05 -3.34
CA ALA A 164 -3.44 -15.33 -4.73
C ALA A 164 -3.09 -16.79 -4.98
N LYS A 165 -3.73 -17.38 -5.99
CA LYS A 165 -3.48 -18.74 -6.46
C LYS A 165 -2.70 -18.72 -7.76
N MET A 166 -1.54 -19.36 -7.79
CA MET A 166 -0.74 -19.49 -9.00
C MET A 166 -1.47 -20.40 -9.99
N PRO A 167 -1.66 -19.98 -11.26
CA PRO A 167 -2.22 -20.86 -12.28
C PRO A 167 -1.18 -21.91 -12.66
N LYS A 168 -1.62 -23.04 -13.21
CA LYS A 168 -0.66 -24.02 -13.75
C LYS A 168 0.01 -23.48 -15.01
N TYR A 169 1.27 -23.85 -15.18
CA TYR A 169 2.03 -23.57 -16.40
C TYR A 169 2.29 -24.87 -17.16
N ASP A 170 1.86 -24.89 -18.41
CA ASP A 170 2.12 -25.98 -19.35
C ASP A 170 3.47 -25.72 -20.03
N GLU A 171 4.50 -26.44 -19.58
CA GLU A 171 5.86 -26.30 -20.11
C GLU A 171 5.99 -26.79 -21.56
N GLU A 172 5.21 -27.79 -21.96
CA GLU A 172 5.25 -28.38 -23.30
C GLU A 172 4.74 -27.39 -24.35
N ASN A 173 3.62 -26.73 -24.06
CA ASN A 173 3.00 -25.76 -24.96
C ASN A 173 3.40 -24.31 -24.68
N GLY A 174 4.11 -24.05 -23.58
CA GLY A 174 4.51 -22.72 -23.14
C GLY A 174 3.34 -21.80 -22.79
N LYS A 175 2.25 -22.36 -22.23
CA LYS A 175 0.99 -21.64 -21.97
C LYS A 175 0.64 -21.63 -20.49
N ILE A 176 0.00 -20.56 -20.05
CA ILE A 176 -0.55 -20.45 -18.70
C ILE A 176 -2.02 -20.91 -18.73
N LEU A 177 -2.36 -21.86 -17.87
CA LEU A 177 -3.70 -22.42 -17.73
C LEU A 177 -4.42 -21.70 -16.58
N TYR A 178 -4.95 -20.49 -16.85
CA TYR A 178 -5.58 -19.63 -15.83
C TYR A 178 -6.80 -20.24 -15.14
N GLU A 179 -7.48 -21.20 -15.77
CA GLU A 179 -8.64 -21.89 -15.19
C GLU A 179 -8.22 -22.92 -14.13
N GLU A 180 -6.96 -23.37 -14.17
CA GLU A 180 -6.42 -24.35 -13.23
C GLU A 180 -5.66 -23.65 -12.10
N LYS A 181 -6.36 -23.43 -10.99
CA LYS A 181 -5.77 -22.88 -9.76
C LYS A 181 -4.84 -23.92 -9.11
N GLY A 182 -3.57 -23.56 -9.00
CA GLY A 182 -2.52 -24.34 -8.33
C GLY A 182 -2.30 -23.89 -6.89
N GLU A 183 -1.03 -23.81 -6.51
CA GLU A 183 -0.60 -23.50 -5.15
C GLU A 183 -0.73 -22.00 -4.82
N ASN A 184 -0.58 -21.66 -3.54
CA ASN A 184 -0.45 -20.26 -3.14
C ASN A 184 0.89 -19.69 -3.64
N LEU A 185 0.97 -18.37 -3.72
CA LEU A 185 2.27 -17.72 -3.85
C LEU A 185 3.23 -18.17 -2.72
N PRO A 186 4.54 -18.30 -3.01
CA PRO A 186 5.54 -18.67 -2.02
C PRO A 186 5.84 -17.47 -1.11
N LEU A 187 4.95 -17.22 -0.15
CA LEU A 187 5.08 -16.11 0.79
C LEU A 187 5.84 -16.53 2.04
N THR A 188 6.60 -15.60 2.61
CA THR A 188 7.29 -15.76 3.90
C THR A 188 6.43 -15.23 5.04
N ASN A 189 6.85 -15.49 6.28
CA ASN A 189 6.20 -14.93 7.47
C ASN A 189 6.51 -13.44 7.68
N ASN A 190 7.40 -12.83 6.87
CA ASN A 190 7.79 -11.44 7.03
C ASN A 190 6.78 -10.52 6.34
N ILE A 191 5.71 -10.14 7.05
CA ILE A 191 4.59 -9.36 6.50
C ILE A 191 4.87 -7.85 6.68
N PRO A 192 5.19 -7.10 5.60
CA PRO A 192 5.63 -5.70 5.69
C PRO A 192 4.45 -4.74 5.80
N VAL A 193 3.91 -4.56 7.00
CA VAL A 193 2.79 -3.65 7.22
C VAL A 193 3.29 -2.21 7.16
N ALA A 194 2.80 -1.44 6.19
CA ALA A 194 3.12 -0.03 6.06
C ALA A 194 2.16 0.83 6.88
N VAL A 195 2.72 1.81 7.59
CA VAL A 195 1.99 2.82 8.34
C VAL A 195 2.48 4.20 7.93
N SER A 196 1.56 5.08 7.55
CA SER A 196 1.84 6.47 7.22
C SER A 196 1.57 7.37 8.42
N VAL A 197 2.62 8.00 8.94
CA VAL A 197 2.52 8.98 10.03
C VAL A 197 2.62 10.39 9.44
N HIS A 198 1.63 11.22 9.73
CA HIS A 198 1.49 12.58 9.23
C HIS A 198 1.79 13.59 10.34
N LYS A 199 2.62 14.59 10.04
CA LYS A 199 2.87 15.75 10.90
C LYS A 199 1.95 16.89 10.49
N ILE A 200 1.09 17.32 11.41
CA ILE A 200 0.16 18.44 11.23
C ILE A 200 0.36 19.41 12.40
N GLY A 201 1.07 20.51 12.17
CA GLY A 201 1.48 21.41 13.25
C GLY A 201 2.39 20.69 14.25
N ASP A 202 1.99 20.71 15.53
CA ASP A 202 2.72 20.08 16.63
C ASP A 202 2.31 18.60 16.87
N SER A 203 1.40 18.06 16.04
CA SER A 203 0.78 16.75 16.25
C SER A 203 1.20 15.72 15.21
N PHE A 204 1.31 14.46 15.64
CA PHE A 204 1.46 13.30 14.77
C PHE A 204 0.15 12.53 14.72
N VAL A 205 -0.32 12.25 13.52
CA VAL A 205 -1.60 11.57 13.26
C VAL A 205 -1.34 10.40 12.33
N VAL A 206 -2.05 9.30 12.56
CA VAL A 206 -2.14 8.20 11.59
C VAL A 206 -3.53 8.15 10.99
N ASP A 207 -3.62 7.62 9.78
CA ASP A 207 -4.87 7.53 9.05
C ASP A 207 -5.68 8.84 9.01
N PRO A 208 -5.08 9.91 8.43
CA PRO A 208 -5.77 11.18 8.28
C PRO A 208 -7.00 11.03 7.36
N THR A 209 -8.04 11.80 7.68
CA THR A 209 -9.11 12.16 6.74
C THR A 209 -8.54 12.97 5.57
N ARG A 210 -9.30 13.13 4.49
CA ARG A 210 -8.90 13.99 3.36
C ARG A 210 -8.52 15.40 3.84
N GLU A 211 -9.31 15.98 4.74
CA GLU A 211 -9.08 17.34 5.24
C GLU A 211 -7.81 17.44 6.08
N GLU A 212 -7.50 16.42 6.89
CA GLU A 212 -6.25 16.36 7.65
C GLU A 212 -5.04 16.11 6.73
N GLU A 213 -5.19 15.28 5.70
CA GLU A 213 -4.10 14.99 4.75
C GLU A 213 -3.69 16.23 3.95
N ASP A 214 -4.64 17.10 3.60
CA ASP A 214 -4.37 18.41 2.98
C ASP A 214 -3.51 19.33 3.87
N LEU A 215 -3.57 19.14 5.20
CA LEU A 215 -2.83 19.93 6.18
C LEU A 215 -1.51 19.28 6.60
N SER A 216 -1.25 18.06 6.12
CA SER A 216 0.00 17.34 6.38
C SER A 216 1.19 18.13 5.85
N GLU A 217 2.11 18.48 6.73
CA GLU A 217 3.34 19.18 6.39
C GLU A 217 4.49 18.21 6.06
N CYS A 218 4.46 17.03 6.68
CA CYS A 218 5.36 15.90 6.41
C CYS A 218 4.60 14.60 6.57
N ARG A 219 4.82 13.65 5.66
CA ARG A 219 4.37 12.26 5.79
C ARG A 219 5.59 11.35 5.82
N VAL A 220 5.61 10.39 6.73
CA VAL A 220 6.61 9.33 6.76
C VAL A 220 5.88 7.99 6.73
N THR A 221 6.04 7.25 5.64
CA THR A 221 5.51 5.89 5.47
C THR A 221 6.61 4.89 5.76
N ILE A 222 6.35 3.97 6.69
CA ILE A 222 7.32 2.94 7.11
C ILE A 222 6.65 1.58 7.00
N ALA A 223 7.23 0.69 6.19
CA ALA A 223 6.88 -0.73 6.21
C ALA A 223 7.80 -1.46 7.17
N ASN A 224 7.21 -2.14 8.15
CA ASN A 224 7.97 -2.90 9.13
C ASN A 224 7.28 -4.23 9.48
N HIS A 225 8.06 -5.14 10.05
CA HIS A 225 7.57 -6.38 10.64
C HIS A 225 8.45 -6.72 11.85
N ASN A 226 7.84 -6.86 13.03
CA ASN A 226 8.53 -7.18 14.29
C ASN A 226 9.79 -6.32 14.56
N GLY A 227 9.68 -5.00 14.33
CA GLY A 227 10.77 -4.03 14.54
C GLY A 227 11.81 -3.97 13.42
N THR A 228 11.74 -4.86 12.41
CA THR A 228 12.58 -4.77 11.22
C THR A 228 11.91 -3.89 10.18
N ILE A 229 12.56 -2.80 9.79
CA ILE A 229 12.07 -1.87 8.77
C ILE A 229 12.52 -2.36 7.40
N SER A 230 11.57 -2.63 6.50
CA SER A 230 11.86 -2.99 5.10
C SER A 230 11.83 -1.80 4.16
N SER A 231 11.00 -0.79 4.45
CA SER A 231 10.94 0.42 3.64
C SER A 231 10.63 1.65 4.47
N LEU A 232 11.16 2.78 4.01
CA LEU A 232 10.90 4.10 4.56
C LEU A 232 10.80 5.12 3.44
N GLN A 233 9.79 5.98 3.50
CA GLN A 233 9.62 7.10 2.58
C GLN A 233 9.17 8.33 3.36
N LYS A 234 10.02 9.36 3.42
CA LYS A 234 9.62 10.70 3.82
C LYS A 234 9.14 11.46 2.58
N SER A 235 8.01 12.13 2.70
CA SER A 235 7.39 12.91 1.63
C SER A 235 6.98 14.28 2.16
N GLN A 236 6.75 15.22 1.23
CA GLN A 236 6.53 16.65 1.49
C GLN A 236 7.79 17.37 2.02
N SER A 237 7.71 18.69 2.17
CA SER A 237 8.88 19.57 2.30
C SER A 237 9.30 19.85 3.75
N LYS A 238 8.44 19.65 4.75
CA LYS A 238 8.76 20.02 6.13
C LYS A 238 9.88 19.18 6.71
N GLU A 239 10.78 19.82 7.44
CA GLU A 239 11.88 19.16 8.15
C GLU A 239 11.37 18.46 9.42
N LEU A 240 12.06 17.39 9.80
CA LEU A 240 11.79 16.64 11.03
C LEU A 240 13.03 16.70 11.91
N GLU A 241 12.83 16.98 13.18
CA GLU A 241 13.89 16.82 14.17
C GLU A 241 14.17 15.33 14.42
N ILE A 242 15.36 15.01 14.92
CA ILE A 242 15.74 13.61 15.22
C ILE A 242 14.77 12.99 16.23
N GLU A 243 14.32 13.75 17.23
CA GLU A 243 13.41 13.25 18.25
C GLU A 243 12.00 12.97 17.70
N GLU A 244 11.54 13.80 16.76
CA GLU A 244 10.30 13.56 16.03
C GLU A 244 10.37 12.29 15.19
N MET A 245 11.52 12.04 14.55
CA MET A 245 11.74 10.82 13.78
C MET A 245 11.73 9.57 14.66
N LYS A 246 12.33 9.62 15.85
CA LYS A 246 12.25 8.51 16.83
C LYS A 246 10.81 8.22 17.23
N LYS A 247 10.04 9.27 17.53
CA LYS A 247 8.63 9.15 17.86
C LYS A 247 7.82 8.52 16.70
N ILE A 248 8.13 8.87 15.45
CA ILE A 248 7.51 8.26 14.27
C ILE A 248 7.83 6.76 14.18
N PHE A 249 9.06 6.34 14.50
CA PHE A 249 9.41 4.91 14.53
C PHE A 249 8.59 4.15 15.57
N GLU A 250 8.47 4.70 16.79
CA GLU A 250 7.69 4.09 17.87
C GLU A 250 6.20 3.97 17.50
N ILE A 251 5.61 5.04 16.95
CA ILE A 251 4.23 5.06 16.47
C ILE A 251 4.02 4.00 15.38
N SER A 252 4.91 3.97 14.38
CA SER A 252 4.81 3.03 13.26
C SER A 252 4.85 1.58 13.73
N GLU A 253 5.71 1.25 14.70
CA GLU A 253 5.80 -0.11 15.24
C GLU A 253 4.57 -0.50 16.08
N GLU A 254 4.05 0.41 16.92
CA GLU A 254 2.87 0.13 17.73
C GLU A 254 1.64 -0.11 16.85
N VAL A 255 1.45 0.77 15.86
CA VAL A 255 0.30 0.75 14.97
C VAL A 255 0.38 -0.41 13.97
N SER A 256 1.57 -0.73 13.44
CA SER A 256 1.73 -1.86 12.50
C SER A 256 1.30 -3.18 13.15
N LYS A 257 1.58 -3.38 14.45
CA LYS A 257 1.13 -4.55 15.21
C LYS A 257 -0.39 -4.64 15.33
N LYS A 258 -1.10 -3.50 15.43
CA LYS A 258 -2.57 -3.47 15.46
C LYS A 258 -3.14 -3.83 14.10
N ILE A 259 -2.62 -3.24 13.03
CA ILE A 259 -3.06 -3.50 11.65
C ILE A 259 -2.77 -4.94 11.23
N LEU A 260 -1.60 -5.48 11.61
CA LEU A 260 -1.24 -6.87 11.31
C LEU A 260 -2.29 -7.86 11.82
N LYS A 261 -2.82 -7.64 13.03
CA LYS A 261 -3.89 -8.49 13.59
C LYS A 261 -5.18 -8.40 12.77
N GLU A 262 -5.51 -7.24 12.21
CA GLU A 262 -6.68 -7.10 11.33
C GLU A 262 -6.45 -7.80 9.98
N ILE A 263 -5.25 -7.70 9.41
CA ILE A 263 -4.86 -8.43 8.19
C ILE A 263 -4.90 -9.95 8.39
N GLU A 264 -4.55 -10.45 9.58
CA GLU A 264 -4.56 -11.89 9.88
C GLU A 264 -5.97 -12.45 10.12
N LYS A 265 -6.91 -11.62 10.58
CA LYS A 265 -8.33 -11.99 10.73
C LYS A 265 -9.07 -12.00 9.40
N ALA A 266 -8.71 -11.04 8.54
CA ALA A 266 -9.33 -10.81 7.25
C ALA A 266 -9.02 -11.91 6.29
#